data_AF-A0A8I0BUD2-F1
#
_entry.id   AF-A0A8I0BUD2-F1
#
_cell.length_a   1.000
_cell.length_b   1.000
_cell.length_c   1.000
_cell.angle_alpha   90.00
_cell.angle_beta   90.00
_cell.angle_gamma   90.00
#
_symmetry.space_group_name_H-M   'P 1'
#
loop_
_entity.id
_entity.type
_entity.pdbx_description
1 polymer ?
#
loop_
_entity_poly.entity_id
_entity_poly.type
_entity_poly.pdbx_seq_one_letter_code
_entity_poly.pdbx_strand_id
1 'polypeptide(L)'
;MDTQAEALEQSFLGWQCRLRQIAMRRGEGRPSDGMQPRILLKEDGLKEDGRYSTAITVLINRQSAESDASRFRYLVQKTHDPADRFANGLKFLSATHYQRPHEFSDELTALFQPGGLLVRALLAKRLCTLAFSQFSAAYTLPCTVRQLADDTPAYQATYWHNRLFNSRMPEDVIILGFKPDWNKASSTI
;
A
#
# COMPACT_ATOMS: atom_id res chain seq x y z
N MET A 1 -20.84 16.39 8.30
CA MET A 1 -19.59 15.62 8.30
C MET A 1 -20.00 14.18 8.47
N ASP A 2 -19.66 13.33 7.51
CA ASP A 2 -20.20 11.97 7.39
C ASP A 2 -19.45 11.01 8.32
N THR A 3 -19.99 10.83 9.53
CA THR A 3 -19.39 10.06 10.62
C THR A 3 -19.17 8.58 10.27
N GLN A 4 -19.92 8.06 9.29
CA GLN A 4 -19.79 6.68 8.83
C GLN A 4 -18.54 6.47 7.98
N ALA A 5 -18.24 7.42 7.08
CA ALA A 5 -17.05 7.37 6.22
C ALA A 5 -15.76 7.42 7.07
N GLU A 6 -15.71 8.31 8.06
CA GLU A 6 -14.59 8.43 8.99
C GLU A 6 -14.41 7.16 9.85
N ALA A 7 -15.51 6.57 10.34
CA ALA A 7 -15.45 5.32 11.09
C ALA A 7 -14.93 4.15 10.24
N LEU A 8 -15.31 4.09 8.97
CA LEU A 8 -14.85 3.07 8.02
C LEU A 8 -13.36 3.22 7.72
N GLU A 9 -12.89 4.44 7.49
CA GLU A 9 -11.46 4.76 7.32
C GLU A 9 -10.64 4.29 8.52
N GLN A 10 -11.05 4.68 9.73
CA GLN A 10 -10.36 4.31 10.97
C GLN A 10 -10.33 2.80 11.18
N SER A 11 -11.45 2.11 10.92
CA SER A 11 -11.54 0.65 11.00
C SER A 11 -10.59 -0.02 10.00
N PHE A 12 -10.56 0.45 8.75
CA PHE A 12 -9.67 -0.05 7.72
C PHE A 12 -8.20 0.13 8.09
N LEU A 13 -7.79 1.34 8.53
CA LEU A 13 -6.41 1.60 8.94
C LEU A 13 -6.01 0.77 10.16
N GLY A 14 -6.91 0.59 11.13
CA GLY A 14 -6.72 -0.30 12.26
C GLY A 14 -6.47 -1.75 11.83
N TRP A 15 -7.29 -2.24 10.92
CA TRP A 15 -7.15 -3.57 10.33
C TRP A 15 -5.83 -3.73 9.55
N GLN A 16 -5.50 -2.78 8.67
CA GLN A 16 -4.25 -2.77 7.90
C GLN A 16 -2.99 -2.74 8.79
N CYS A 17 -3.03 -1.95 9.87
CA CYS A 17 -1.96 -1.93 10.88
C CYS A 17 -1.81 -3.27 11.59
N ARG A 18 -2.93 -3.88 12.01
CA ARG A 18 -2.93 -5.20 12.66
C ARG A 18 -2.33 -6.28 11.77
N LEU A 19 -2.71 -6.32 10.50
CA LEU A 19 -2.14 -7.26 9.54
C LEU A 19 -0.63 -7.07 9.39
N ARG A 20 -0.17 -5.82 9.26
CA ARG A 20 1.27 -5.51 9.12
C ARG A 20 2.07 -5.84 10.37
N GLN A 21 1.51 -5.65 11.57
CA GLN A 21 2.14 -6.15 12.80
C GLN A 21 2.31 -7.67 12.78
N ILE A 22 1.29 -8.41 12.35
CA ILE A 22 1.36 -9.88 12.26
C ILE A 22 2.43 -10.30 11.25
N ALA A 23 2.43 -9.71 10.05
CA ALA A 23 3.43 -10.01 9.03
C ALA A 23 4.86 -9.74 9.51
N MET A 24 5.10 -8.58 10.13
CA MET A 24 6.45 -8.22 10.58
C MET A 24 6.93 -9.03 11.80
N ARG A 25 6.02 -9.49 12.67
CA ARG A 25 6.40 -10.23 13.89
C ARG A 25 6.38 -11.76 13.74
N ARG A 26 5.54 -12.28 12.85
CA ARG A 26 5.28 -13.72 12.72
C ARG A 26 5.33 -14.23 11.27
N GLY A 27 5.15 -13.35 10.28
CA GLY A 27 5.15 -13.69 8.87
C GLY A 27 6.46 -13.38 8.14
N GLU A 28 7.56 -13.18 8.87
CA GLU A 28 8.89 -12.86 8.32
C GLU A 28 8.88 -11.65 7.36
N GLY A 29 7.98 -10.70 7.58
CA GLY A 29 7.85 -9.51 6.74
C GLY A 29 7.14 -9.74 5.40
N ARG A 30 6.62 -10.94 5.11
CA ARG A 30 5.88 -11.23 3.88
C ARG A 30 4.49 -10.57 3.92
N PRO A 31 4.06 -9.91 2.82
CA PRO A 31 2.71 -9.38 2.74
C PRO A 31 1.69 -10.53 2.82
N SER A 32 0.60 -10.31 3.55
CA SER A 32 -0.55 -11.23 3.58
C SER A 32 -1.62 -10.80 2.59
N ASP A 33 -2.64 -11.64 2.37
CA ASP A 33 -3.72 -11.38 1.39
C ASP A 33 -4.42 -10.03 1.58
N GLY A 34 -4.63 -9.60 2.82
CA GLY A 34 -5.22 -8.30 3.16
C GLY A 34 -4.30 -7.10 2.91
N MET A 35 -3.02 -7.32 2.57
CA MET A 35 -2.11 -6.28 2.04
C MET A 35 -2.02 -6.34 0.51
N GLN A 36 -2.71 -7.30 -0.11
CA GLN A 36 -2.63 -7.59 -1.53
C GLN A 36 -4.01 -7.50 -2.19
N PRO A 37 -4.64 -6.30 -2.21
CA PRO A 37 -5.96 -6.14 -2.79
C PRO A 37 -5.98 -6.55 -4.26
N ARG A 38 -7.13 -7.10 -4.69
CA ARG A 38 -7.45 -7.23 -6.10
C ARG A 38 -7.86 -5.87 -6.64
N ILE A 39 -7.24 -5.44 -7.73
CA ILE A 39 -7.69 -4.29 -8.49
C ILE A 39 -8.85 -4.72 -9.36
N LEU A 40 -9.95 -3.97 -9.31
CA LEU A 40 -11.07 -4.08 -10.23
C LEU A 40 -11.11 -2.80 -11.08
N LEU A 41 -10.92 -2.96 -12.38
CA LEU A 41 -11.12 -1.88 -13.35
C LEU A 41 -12.51 -2.04 -13.96
N LYS A 42 -13.28 -0.96 -13.97
CA LYS A 42 -14.52 -0.92 -14.75
C LYS A 42 -14.15 -0.75 -16.21
N GLU A 43 -14.55 -1.70 -17.05
CA GLU A 43 -14.54 -1.51 -18.49
C GLU A 43 -15.80 -0.77 -18.92
N ASP A 44 -15.65 0.17 -19.84
CA ASP A 44 -16.79 0.89 -20.41
C ASP A 44 -17.56 -0.07 -21.33
N GLY A 45 -18.83 -0.32 -21.02
CA GLY A 45 -19.74 -1.10 -21.88
C GLY A 45 -19.77 -2.63 -21.67
N LEU A 46 -18.96 -3.21 -20.78
CA LEU A 46 -19.10 -4.63 -20.39
C LEU A 46 -19.96 -4.80 -19.12
N LYS A 47 -20.83 -5.82 -19.12
CA LYS A 47 -21.52 -6.30 -17.91
C LYS A 47 -20.50 -6.83 -16.89
N GLU A 48 -20.93 -6.97 -15.63
CA GLU A 48 -20.11 -7.11 -14.42
C GLU A 48 -18.96 -8.14 -14.42
N ASP A 49 -18.92 -9.07 -15.38
CA ASP A 49 -17.99 -10.19 -15.46
C ASP A 49 -16.68 -9.89 -16.23
N GLY A 50 -16.56 -8.72 -16.87
CA GLY A 50 -15.37 -8.29 -17.62
C GLY A 50 -14.22 -7.70 -16.79
N ARG A 51 -14.16 -7.96 -15.48
CA ARG A 51 -13.21 -7.29 -14.58
C ARG A 51 -11.81 -7.89 -14.73
N TYR A 52 -10.85 -7.11 -15.24
CA TYR A 52 -9.44 -7.39 -14.99
C TYR A 52 -9.20 -7.39 -13.49
N SER A 53 -8.80 -8.54 -12.95
CA SER A 53 -8.57 -8.77 -11.52
C SER A 53 -7.16 -9.30 -11.31
N THR A 54 -6.29 -8.46 -10.76
CA THR A 54 -4.93 -8.85 -10.35
C THR A 54 -4.64 -8.29 -8.97
N ALA A 55 -3.92 -9.07 -8.17
CA ALA A 55 -3.51 -8.66 -6.83
C ALA A 55 -2.23 -7.83 -6.90
N ILE A 56 -2.18 -6.72 -6.16
CA ILE A 56 -0.98 -5.89 -6.01
C ILE A 56 -0.64 -5.74 -4.54
N THR A 57 0.64 -5.68 -4.18
CA THR A 57 1.02 -5.34 -2.81
C THR A 57 0.93 -3.83 -2.61
N VAL A 58 0.15 -3.40 -1.62
CA VAL A 58 0.01 -1.99 -1.25
C VAL A 58 0.68 -1.69 0.10
N LEU A 59 1.18 -0.47 0.25
CA LEU A 59 1.66 0.09 1.51
C LEU A 59 0.69 1.15 2.03
N ILE A 60 0.69 1.31 3.35
CA ILE A 60 0.14 2.47 4.05
C ILE A 60 1.33 3.29 4.55
N ASN A 61 1.30 4.59 4.33
CA ASN A 61 2.36 5.49 4.80
C ASN A 61 1.88 6.24 6.04
N ARG A 62 2.79 6.53 6.97
CA ARG A 62 2.47 7.47 8.05
C ARG A 62 2.23 8.86 7.47
N GLN A 63 1.40 9.67 8.13
CA GLN A 63 1.20 11.08 7.79
C GLN A 63 2.54 11.83 7.80
N SER A 64 3.47 11.41 8.65
CA SER A 64 4.88 11.85 8.70
C SER A 64 5.81 11.05 7.79
N ALA A 65 5.37 10.73 6.56
CA ALA A 65 6.10 9.88 5.61
C ALA A 65 7.56 10.31 5.35
N GLU A 66 7.88 11.61 5.46
CA GLU A 66 9.24 12.13 5.31
C GLU A 66 10.22 11.54 6.34
N SER A 67 9.76 11.37 7.58
CA SER A 67 10.56 10.77 8.66
C SER A 67 10.87 9.30 8.36
N ASP A 68 9.86 8.58 7.85
CA ASP A 68 10.02 7.18 7.44
C ASP A 68 10.94 7.05 6.23
N ALA A 69 10.74 7.87 5.20
CA ALA A 69 11.59 7.91 4.03
C ALA A 69 13.06 8.12 4.41
N SER A 70 13.34 9.12 5.26
CA SER A 70 14.69 9.41 5.74
C SER A 70 15.29 8.23 6.51
N ARG A 71 14.50 7.59 7.37
CA ARG A 71 14.92 6.43 8.16
C ARG A 71 15.21 5.21 7.28
N PHE A 72 14.32 4.89 6.35
CA PHE A 72 14.49 3.77 5.42
C PHE A 72 15.69 3.98 4.50
N ARG A 73 15.83 5.18 3.92
CA ARG A 73 16.98 5.57 3.10
C ARG A 73 18.28 5.36 3.86
N TYR A 74 18.37 5.83 5.11
CA TYR A 74 19.54 5.62 5.96
C TYR A 74 19.87 4.14 6.14
N LEU A 75 18.87 3.30 6.45
CA LEU A 75 19.08 1.86 6.62
C LEU A 75 19.59 1.19 5.34
N VAL A 76 19.04 1.57 4.17
CA VAL A 76 19.47 1.08 2.86
C VAL A 76 20.90 1.48 2.55
N GLN A 77 21.26 2.76 2.76
CA GLN A 77 22.59 3.29 2.44
C GLN A 77 23.67 2.76 3.40
N LYS A 78 23.32 2.54 4.67
CA LYS A 78 24.26 2.02 5.68
C LYS A 78 24.54 0.52 5.51
N THR A 79 23.56 -0.25 5.02
CA THR A 79 23.61 -1.72 5.02
C THR A 79 23.70 -2.26 3.60
N HIS A 80 24.92 -2.62 3.21
CA HIS A 80 25.21 -3.13 1.86
C HIS A 80 24.66 -4.54 1.67
N ASP A 81 24.89 -5.42 2.65
CA ASP A 81 24.43 -6.80 2.61
C ASP A 81 22.88 -6.87 2.58
N PRO A 82 22.28 -7.56 1.60
CA PRO A 82 20.83 -7.68 1.49
C PRO A 82 20.14 -8.35 2.68
N ALA A 83 20.76 -9.36 3.30
CA ALA A 83 20.17 -10.09 4.42
C ALA A 83 20.16 -9.22 5.68
N ASP A 84 21.26 -8.51 5.96
CA ASP A 84 21.31 -7.54 7.07
C ASP A 84 20.33 -6.39 6.86
N ARG A 85 20.20 -5.89 5.62
CA ARG A 85 19.26 -4.82 5.30
C ARG A 85 17.81 -5.27 5.52
N PHE A 86 17.48 -6.47 5.07
CA PHE A 86 16.18 -7.10 5.32
C PHE A 86 15.91 -7.23 6.82
N ALA A 87 16.86 -7.79 7.59
CA ALA A 87 16.73 -7.99 9.02
C ALA A 87 16.55 -6.65 9.79
N ASN A 88 17.29 -5.61 9.40
CA ASN A 88 17.14 -4.28 9.97
C ASN A 88 15.77 -3.65 9.66
N GLY A 89 15.29 -3.80 8.42
CA GLY A 89 13.94 -3.37 8.03
C GLY A 89 12.86 -4.08 8.84
N LEU A 90 12.96 -5.40 8.95
CA LEU A 90 12.03 -6.23 9.72
C LEU A 90 12.04 -5.84 11.21
N LYS A 91 13.22 -5.66 11.80
CA LYS A 91 13.37 -5.22 13.20
C LYS A 91 12.72 -3.86 13.44
N PHE A 92 12.90 -2.90 12.54
CA PHE A 92 12.30 -1.58 12.65
C PHE A 92 10.77 -1.64 12.55
N LEU A 93 10.24 -2.31 11.53
CA LEU A 93 8.80 -2.37 11.26
C LEU A 93 8.02 -3.27 12.23
N SER A 94 8.67 -4.28 12.83
CA SER A 94 8.05 -5.17 13.83
C SER A 94 7.87 -4.52 15.20
N ALA A 95 8.57 -3.42 15.49
CA ALA A 95 8.55 -2.74 16.77
C ALA A 95 7.23 -1.98 17.01
N THR A 96 7.27 -0.65 17.00
CA THR A 96 6.14 0.23 17.30
C THR A 96 5.50 0.86 16.07
N HIS A 97 6.10 0.66 14.88
CA HIS A 97 5.74 1.38 13.66
C HIS A 97 4.24 1.32 13.31
N TYR A 98 3.62 0.14 13.44
CA TYR A 98 2.20 -0.06 13.13
C TYR A 98 1.27 0.00 14.36
N GLN A 99 1.72 0.53 15.51
CA GLN A 99 0.91 0.50 16.76
C GLN A 99 -0.21 1.55 16.81
N ARG A 100 -0.09 2.64 16.06
CA ARG A 100 -1.01 3.78 16.12
C ARG A 100 -1.66 4.05 14.76
N PRO A 101 -2.82 3.46 14.46
CA PRO A 101 -3.47 3.57 13.16
C PRO A 101 -3.79 5.01 12.73
N HIS A 102 -4.13 5.88 13.68
CA HIS A 102 -4.45 7.29 13.40
C HIS A 102 -3.23 8.12 12.94
N GLU A 103 -2.01 7.61 13.06
CA GLU A 103 -0.80 8.24 12.52
C GLU A 103 -0.60 7.94 11.03
N PHE A 104 -1.44 7.09 10.42
CA PHE A 104 -1.36 6.72 9.01
C PHE A 104 -2.22 7.61 8.12
N SER A 105 -1.72 7.84 6.90
CA SER A 105 -2.49 8.45 5.83
C SER A 105 -3.47 7.42 5.27
N ASP A 106 -4.60 7.91 4.79
CA ASP A 106 -5.62 7.12 4.12
C ASP A 106 -5.34 6.90 2.61
N GLU A 107 -4.27 7.49 2.06
CA GLU A 107 -3.80 7.18 0.70
C GLU A 107 -2.88 5.96 0.73
N LEU A 108 -3.27 4.91 0.00
CA LEU A 108 -2.43 3.74 -0.20
C LEU A 108 -1.44 3.97 -1.34
N THR A 109 -0.33 3.25 -1.31
CA THR A 109 0.70 3.34 -2.37
C THR A 109 1.11 1.97 -2.86
N ALA A 110 1.48 1.86 -4.14
CA ALA A 110 2.07 0.64 -4.66
C ALA A 110 3.15 0.95 -5.71
N LEU A 111 4.15 0.08 -5.75
CA LEU A 111 5.28 0.16 -6.66
C LEU A 111 5.01 -0.73 -7.88
N PHE A 112 5.24 -0.17 -9.07
CA PHE A 112 5.10 -0.83 -10.34
C PHE A 112 6.38 -0.73 -11.17
N GLN A 113 6.58 -1.74 -12.00
CA GLN A 113 7.57 -1.68 -13.06
C GLN A 113 7.07 -0.75 -14.18
N PRO A 114 7.93 0.12 -14.73
CA PRO A 114 7.59 0.94 -15.88
C PRO A 114 7.12 0.07 -17.06
N GLY A 115 6.16 0.59 -17.83
CA GLY A 115 5.70 -0.07 -19.05
C GLY A 115 4.73 -1.24 -18.87
N GLY A 116 4.45 -1.70 -17.64
CA GLY A 116 3.45 -2.75 -17.39
C GLY A 116 2.04 -2.37 -17.86
N LEU A 117 1.29 -3.33 -18.42
CA LEU A 117 -0.07 -3.08 -18.92
C LEU A 117 -1.00 -2.54 -17.81
N LEU A 118 -0.87 -3.07 -16.59
CA LEU A 118 -1.67 -2.63 -15.44
C LEU A 118 -1.42 -1.16 -15.07
N VAL A 119 -0.15 -0.74 -14.96
CA VAL A 119 0.17 0.65 -14.60
C VAL A 119 -0.30 1.63 -15.68
N ARG A 120 -0.20 1.24 -16.96
CA ARG A 120 -0.74 2.03 -18.08
C ARG A 120 -2.26 2.17 -17.98
N ALA A 121 -2.98 1.07 -17.74
CA ALA A 121 -4.43 1.09 -17.60
C ALA A 121 -4.89 1.94 -16.40
N LEU A 122 -4.23 1.81 -15.25
CA LEU A 122 -4.50 2.60 -14.06
C LEU A 122 -4.30 4.10 -14.28
N LEU A 123 -3.21 4.48 -14.96
CA LEU A 123 -2.92 5.88 -15.28
C LEU A 123 -3.85 6.48 -16.34
N ALA A 124 -4.34 5.66 -17.27
CA ALA A 124 -5.31 6.09 -18.27
C ALA A 124 -6.71 6.29 -17.64
N LYS A 125 -7.17 5.34 -16.81
CA LYS A 125 -8.50 5.39 -16.19
C LYS A 125 -8.59 6.32 -15.00
N ARG A 126 -7.49 6.52 -14.25
CA ARG A 126 -7.41 7.34 -13.02
C ARG A 126 -8.38 6.92 -11.90
N LEU A 127 -9.05 5.78 -12.08
CA LEU A 127 -10.05 5.23 -11.19
C LEU A 127 -9.90 3.70 -11.16
N CYS A 128 -10.02 3.12 -9.98
CA CYS A 128 -10.14 1.69 -9.79
C CYS A 128 -10.91 1.37 -8.51
N THR A 129 -11.24 0.11 -8.28
CA THR A 129 -11.67 -0.35 -6.96
C THR A 129 -10.64 -1.33 -6.41
N LEU A 130 -10.20 -1.12 -5.17
CA LEU A 130 -9.37 -2.07 -4.43
C LEU A 130 -10.27 -2.97 -3.57
N ALA A 131 -10.26 -4.27 -3.84
CA ALA A 131 -11.00 -5.26 -3.07
C ALA A 131 -10.03 -6.06 -2.19
N PHE A 132 -10.20 -5.93 -0.87
CA PHE A 132 -9.39 -6.58 0.14
C PHE A 132 -10.21 -7.68 0.82
N SER A 133 -9.55 -8.79 1.19
CA SER A 133 -10.14 -9.83 2.01
C SER A 133 -9.05 -10.54 2.81
N GLN A 134 -9.22 -10.65 4.13
CA GLN A 134 -8.41 -11.53 4.97
C GLN A 134 -9.12 -11.82 6.29
N PHE A 135 -9.06 -13.08 6.73
CA PHE A 135 -9.84 -13.59 7.87
C PHE A 135 -11.34 -13.38 7.63
N SER A 136 -12.08 -12.82 8.60
CA SER A 136 -13.50 -12.51 8.45
C SER A 136 -13.77 -11.14 7.81
N ALA A 137 -12.75 -10.30 7.61
CA ALA A 137 -12.93 -8.93 7.14
C ALA A 137 -12.66 -8.79 5.65
N ALA A 138 -13.51 -8.02 4.98
CA ALA A 138 -13.36 -7.60 3.60
C ALA A 138 -13.67 -6.10 3.45
N TYR A 139 -12.94 -5.42 2.56
CA TYR A 139 -13.13 -4.00 2.25
C TYR A 139 -13.16 -3.79 0.74
N THR A 140 -14.10 -2.99 0.27
CA THR A 140 -14.17 -2.56 -1.13
C THR A 140 -14.01 -1.06 -1.19
N LEU A 141 -12.89 -0.60 -1.75
CA LEU A 141 -12.51 0.82 -1.77
C LEU A 141 -12.46 1.33 -3.22
N PRO A 142 -13.48 2.07 -3.70
CA PRO A 142 -13.33 2.86 -4.91
C PRO A 142 -12.24 3.92 -4.69
N CYS A 143 -11.28 4.02 -5.58
CA CYS A 143 -10.12 4.90 -5.45
C CYS A 143 -9.93 5.77 -6.69
N THR A 144 -9.47 7.00 -6.47
CA THR A 144 -8.77 7.75 -7.51
C THR A 144 -7.31 7.33 -7.54
N VAL A 145 -6.71 7.36 -8.72
CA VAL A 145 -5.34 6.88 -8.97
C VAL A 145 -4.50 7.99 -9.57
N ARG A 146 -3.32 8.22 -9.00
CA ARG A 146 -2.35 9.19 -9.52
C ARG A 146 -0.92 8.65 -9.44
N GLN A 147 -0.08 9.04 -10.38
CA GLN A 147 1.35 8.88 -10.23
C GLN A 147 1.86 9.86 -9.18
N LEU A 148 2.69 9.37 -8.25
CA LEU A 148 3.38 10.23 -7.30
C LEU A 148 4.65 10.80 -7.96
N ALA A 149 4.90 12.09 -7.75
CA ALA A 149 6.19 12.68 -8.07
C ALA A 149 7.27 12.15 -7.10
N ASP A 150 8.49 12.01 -7.59
CA ASP A 150 9.58 11.36 -6.87
C ASP A 150 10.02 12.13 -5.62
N ASP A 151 9.89 13.46 -5.63
CA ASP A 151 10.15 14.34 -4.49
C ASP A 151 9.09 14.26 -3.37
N THR A 152 7.95 13.62 -3.60
CA THR A 152 6.89 13.54 -2.59
C THR A 152 7.27 12.60 -1.44
N PRO A 153 6.94 12.93 -0.17
CA PRO A 153 7.26 12.07 0.97
C PRO A 153 6.69 10.63 0.85
N ALA A 154 5.48 10.49 0.32
CA ALA A 154 4.85 9.18 0.12
C ALA A 154 5.56 8.33 -0.95
N TYR A 155 6.06 8.96 -2.03
CA TYR A 155 6.90 8.28 -3.01
C TYR A 155 8.17 7.77 -2.34
N GLN A 156 8.91 8.66 -1.65
CA GLN A 156 10.19 8.31 -1.04
C GLN A 156 10.03 7.22 0.02
N ALA A 157 9.03 7.30 0.89
CA ALA A 157 8.75 6.28 1.90
C ALA A 157 8.49 4.91 1.24
N THR A 158 7.67 4.89 0.19
CA THR A 158 7.33 3.67 -0.55
C THR A 158 8.54 3.09 -1.28
N TYR A 159 9.33 3.93 -1.94
CA TYR A 159 10.55 3.54 -2.66
C TYR A 159 11.56 2.90 -1.69
N TRP A 160 11.92 3.61 -0.63
CA TRP A 160 12.93 3.13 0.31
C TRP A 160 12.45 1.94 1.14
N HIS A 161 11.15 1.88 1.48
CA HIS A 161 10.56 0.68 2.08
C HIS A 161 10.76 -0.54 1.17
N ASN A 162 10.37 -0.46 -0.11
CA ASN A 162 10.54 -1.59 -1.03
C ASN A 162 12.01 -1.96 -1.22
N ARG A 163 12.92 -0.99 -1.24
CA ARG A 163 14.37 -1.23 -1.38
C ARG A 163 14.97 -1.96 -0.17
N LEU A 164 14.39 -1.86 1.03
CA LEU A 164 14.81 -2.66 2.19
C LEU A 164 14.62 -4.16 1.93
N PHE A 165 13.50 -4.54 1.32
CA PHE A 165 13.08 -5.93 1.16
C PHE A 165 13.36 -6.52 -0.22
N ASN A 166 13.57 -5.67 -1.23
CA ASN A 166 13.84 -6.09 -2.60
C ASN A 166 15.23 -5.59 -3.06
N SER A 167 16.23 -6.45 -2.90
CA SER A 167 17.61 -6.17 -3.33
C SER A 167 17.79 -6.06 -4.84
N ARG A 168 16.87 -6.61 -5.62
CA ARG A 168 16.88 -6.57 -7.10
C ARG A 168 15.88 -5.56 -7.66
N MET A 169 15.37 -4.66 -6.82
CA MET A 169 14.47 -3.60 -7.29
C MET A 169 15.16 -2.77 -8.38
N PRO A 170 14.54 -2.59 -9.55
CA PRO A 170 15.06 -1.72 -10.60
C PRO A 170 15.18 -0.27 -10.11
N GLU A 171 16.07 0.50 -10.74
CA GLU A 171 16.22 1.93 -10.44
C GLU A 171 14.99 2.70 -10.91
N ASP A 172 14.53 2.41 -12.13
CA ASP A 172 13.31 3.00 -12.67
C ASP A 172 12.07 2.28 -12.14
N VAL A 173 11.26 2.99 -11.36
CA VAL A 173 9.98 2.52 -10.86
C VAL A 173 8.90 3.59 -10.97
N ILE A 174 7.65 3.15 -11.07
CA ILE A 174 6.49 4.03 -10.97
C ILE A 174 5.80 3.73 -9.64
N ILE A 175 5.54 4.78 -8.86
CA ILE A 175 4.75 4.65 -7.63
C ILE A 175 3.42 5.35 -7.85
N LEU A 176 2.33 4.60 -7.63
CA LEU A 176 0.98 5.12 -7.71
C LEU A 176 0.41 5.34 -6.30
N GLY A 177 -0.27 6.46 -6.12
CA GLY A 177 -1.16 6.72 -4.99
C GLY A 177 -2.59 6.31 -5.34
N PHE A 178 -3.26 5.67 -4.38
CA PHE A 178 -4.64 5.23 -4.44
C PHE A 178 -5.38 5.90 -3.29
N LYS A 179 -6.16 6.93 -3.59
CA LYS A 179 -6.93 7.68 -2.60
C LYS A 179 -8.37 7.15 -2.59
N PRO A 180 -8.81 6.47 -1.52
CA PRO A 180 -10.17 5.97 -1.41
C PRO A 180 -11.21 7.10 -1.38
N ASP A 181 -12.37 6.84 -1.98
CA ASP A 181 -13.60 7.60 -1.76
C ASP A 181 -14.39 6.91 -0.64
N TRP A 182 -14.14 7.32 0.61
CA TRP A 182 -14.71 6.70 1.79
C TRP A 182 -16.24 6.74 1.85
N ASN A 183 -16.88 7.71 1.19
CA ASN A 183 -18.34 7.78 1.10
C ASN A 183 -18.94 6.68 0.21
N LYS A 184 -18.12 6.05 -0.65
CA LYS A 184 -18.52 4.93 -1.52
C LYS A 184 -17.87 3.61 -1.15
N ALA A 185 -17.04 3.62 -0.11
CA ALA A 185 -16.39 2.43 0.39
C ALA A 185 -17.39 1.57 1.18
N SER A 186 -17.10 0.27 1.26
CA SER A 186 -17.90 -0.66 2.04
C SER A 186 -17.02 -1.72 2.71
N SER A 187 -17.54 -2.32 3.78
CA SER A 187 -16.89 -3.43 4.48
C SER A 187 -17.88 -4.53 4.84
N THR A 188 -17.36 -5.75 4.95
CA THR A 188 -18.01 -6.88 5.60
C THR A 188 -17.07 -7.37 6.69
N ILE A 189 -17.56 -7.50 7.93
CA ILE A 189 -16.75 -7.82 9.11
C ILE A 189 -17.44 -8.94 9.89
#